data_AF-A0A238Z7A4-F1
#
_entry.id   AF-A0A238Z7A4-F1
#
_cell.length_a   1.000
_cell.length_b   1.000
_cell.length_c   1.000
_cell.angle_alpha   90.00
_cell.angle_beta   90.00
_cell.angle_gamma   90.00
#
_symmetry.space_group_name_H-M   'P 1'
#
loop_
_entity.id
_entity.type
_entity.pdbx_description
1 polymer ?
#
loop_
_entity_poly.entity_id
_entity_poly.type
_entity_poly.pdbx_seq_one_letter_code
_entity_poly.pdbx_strand_id
1 'polypeptide(L)'
;MNSVSRFLKSILILLCTGVASTSASAKMIEMADKELSDVSGQAFINLTTDQNAGIDYTRINLGLKVETQLNIKQLELGKYPRAGEPVDSADILINNFALGTVNADDTVNPFQITNPYLELAYDGNKVVGVRVGFDEAKGYLSGDIKSLTGNIPIKIEGTASPIFDAANTFEDVLLTLAGVTRRTRLQADAGLVTQGGDSDLIRATYSGLENGQRLSCSDCNLTGFTDALLSLFSSNGCEVLSLPTCFPLGNFQSLPVGNLNLADNPNTAAIEGAARGFFLSLQTQDVAWRDKDSNAFRNVLAGAFLNIPNYRDENGNLVAPIKLNFEQAFNGIAREDTCLGSATVGC
;
A
#
# COMPACT_ATOMS: atom_id res chain seq x y z
N MET A 1 45.43 70.93 -26.35
CA MET A 1 46.31 69.74 -26.30
C MET A 1 45.59 68.50 -25.75
N ASN A 2 44.34 68.22 -26.15
CA ASN A 2 43.52 67.14 -25.56
C ASN A 2 43.29 65.94 -26.49
N SER A 3 44.10 65.77 -27.54
CA SER A 3 43.95 64.67 -28.51
C SER A 3 44.83 63.44 -28.21
N VAL A 4 45.85 63.58 -27.34
CA VAL A 4 46.80 62.49 -27.02
C VAL A 4 46.29 61.56 -25.90
N SER A 5 45.29 61.99 -25.12
CA SER A 5 44.78 61.22 -23.96
C SER A 5 43.80 60.09 -24.34
N ARG A 6 43.17 60.14 -25.52
CA ARG A 6 42.19 59.11 -25.95
C ARG A 6 42.84 57.90 -26.62
N PHE A 7 44.02 58.05 -27.22
CA PHE A 7 44.71 56.94 -27.89
C PHE A 7 45.44 56.00 -26.92
N LEU A 8 45.87 56.49 -25.75
CA LEU A 8 46.47 55.66 -24.70
C LEU A 8 45.44 54.75 -23.98
N LYS A 9 44.16 55.15 -23.93
CA LYS A 9 43.12 54.35 -23.27
C LYS A 9 42.64 53.16 -24.09
N SER A 10 42.74 53.23 -25.42
CA SER A 10 42.36 52.10 -26.29
C SER A 10 43.45 51.03 -26.41
N ILE A 11 44.71 51.34 -26.11
CA ILE A 11 45.81 50.34 -26.09
C ILE A 11 45.84 49.58 -24.75
N LEU A 12 45.42 50.21 -23.64
CA LEU A 12 45.38 49.55 -22.33
C LEU A 12 44.22 48.56 -22.18
N ILE A 13 43.14 48.72 -22.96
CA ILE A 13 41.99 47.80 -22.94
C ILE A 13 42.25 46.54 -23.79
N LEU A 14 43.13 46.61 -24.80
CA LEU A 14 43.49 45.47 -25.64
C LEU A 14 44.60 44.58 -25.03
N LEU A 15 45.30 45.07 -24.00
CA LEU A 15 46.36 44.31 -23.31
C LEU A 15 45.84 43.51 -22.09
N CYS A 16 44.59 43.75 -21.66
CA CYS A 16 43.98 43.03 -20.53
C CYS A 16 43.05 41.89 -20.93
N THR A 17 42.78 41.68 -22.22
CA THR A 17 41.94 40.58 -22.73
C THR A 17 42.74 39.36 -23.22
N GLY A 18 44.07 39.37 -23.07
CA GLY A 18 44.98 38.32 -23.55
C GLY A 18 45.49 37.32 -22.50
N VAL A 19 45.14 37.44 -21.23
CA VAL A 19 45.67 36.58 -20.15
C VAL A 19 44.56 36.10 -19.21
N ALA A 20 43.59 35.35 -19.73
CA ALA A 20 42.69 34.55 -18.92
C ALA A 20 42.13 33.32 -19.67
N SER A 21 42.84 32.84 -20.70
CA SER A 21 42.62 31.49 -21.21
C SER A 21 43.38 30.51 -20.34
N THR A 22 42.94 30.35 -19.08
CA THR A 22 43.32 29.16 -18.32
C THR A 22 42.63 28.00 -19.00
N SER A 23 43.43 27.13 -19.61
CA SER A 23 42.99 25.78 -19.95
C SER A 23 42.39 25.19 -18.67
N ALA A 24 41.06 25.02 -18.64
CA ALA A 24 40.43 24.16 -17.67
C ALA A 24 40.87 22.74 -18.01
N SER A 25 42.06 22.38 -17.53
CA SER A 25 42.49 21.00 -17.45
C SER A 25 41.59 20.35 -16.41
N ALA A 26 40.49 19.75 -16.85
CA ALA A 26 39.75 18.79 -16.07
C ALA A 26 40.67 17.59 -15.83
N LYS A 27 41.49 17.70 -14.79
CA LYS A 27 42.23 16.57 -14.25
C LYS A 27 41.29 15.91 -13.26
N MET A 28 40.93 14.65 -13.49
CA MET A 28 40.38 13.82 -12.41
C MET A 28 41.50 13.68 -11.36
N ILE A 29 41.44 14.52 -10.34
CA ILE A 29 42.19 14.36 -9.11
C ILE A 29 41.22 13.66 -8.16
N GLU A 30 41.62 12.52 -7.60
CA GLU A 30 40.87 11.94 -6.49
C GLU A 30 40.72 12.99 -5.39
N MET A 31 39.48 13.31 -5.03
CA MET A 31 39.21 14.19 -3.91
C MET A 31 39.83 13.56 -2.66
N ALA A 32 40.67 14.32 -1.96
CA ALA A 32 41.18 13.90 -0.67
C ALA A 32 40.02 13.84 0.35
N ASP A 33 40.07 12.91 1.32
CA ASP A 33 39.02 12.68 2.33
C ASP A 33 38.49 13.95 3.02
N LYS A 34 39.33 14.99 3.10
CA LYS A 34 38.95 16.29 3.67
C LYS A 34 37.92 17.06 2.85
N GLU A 35 37.91 16.92 1.52
CA GLU A 35 36.89 17.51 0.64
C GLU A 35 35.65 16.62 0.52
N LEU A 36 35.78 15.31 0.73
CA LEU A 36 34.64 14.39 0.92
C LEU A 36 33.87 14.69 2.21
N SER A 37 34.53 15.21 3.24
CA SER A 37 33.87 15.65 4.50
C SER A 37 32.98 16.88 4.32
N ASP A 38 33.23 17.71 3.31
CA ASP A 38 32.41 18.91 3.01
C ASP A 38 31.26 18.58 2.04
N VAL A 39 31.26 17.38 1.43
CA VAL A 39 30.08 16.82 0.76
C VAL A 39 29.19 16.16 1.82
N SER A 40 28.45 16.99 2.55
CA SER A 40 27.35 16.53 3.39
C SER A 40 26.18 16.09 2.50
N GLY A 41 26.20 14.83 2.08
CA GLY A 41 24.99 14.17 1.58
C GLY A 41 24.01 14.02 2.75
N GLN A 42 22.91 14.77 2.74
CA GLN A 42 21.88 14.78 3.79
C GLN A 42 21.00 13.52 3.84
N ALA A 43 21.54 12.33 3.53
CA ALA A 43 20.83 11.08 3.75
C ALA A 43 21.01 10.67 5.23
N PHE A 44 20.16 11.22 6.11
CA PHE A 44 20.15 10.87 7.52
C PHE A 44 19.53 9.47 7.69
N ILE A 45 20.37 8.42 7.57
CA ILE A 45 19.95 7.07 7.95
C ILE A 45 19.84 7.04 9.47
N ASN A 46 18.61 6.90 9.96
CA ASN A 46 18.33 6.85 11.39
C ASN A 46 18.20 5.40 11.86
N LEU A 47 19.03 5.02 12.83
CA LEU A 47 18.98 3.70 13.45
C LEU A 47 18.23 3.80 14.78
N THR A 48 17.27 2.90 14.98
CA THR A 48 16.52 2.76 16.24
C THR A 48 16.55 1.31 16.68
N THR A 49 16.64 1.09 17.97
CA THR A 49 16.56 -0.23 18.58
C THR A 49 15.33 -0.33 19.48
N ASP A 50 14.76 -1.52 19.58
CA ASP A 50 13.63 -1.82 20.44
C ASP A 50 13.79 -3.25 20.97
N GLN A 51 13.06 -3.62 22.02
CA GLN A 51 13.11 -4.96 22.58
C GLN A 51 11.73 -5.39 23.06
N ASN A 52 11.35 -6.64 22.77
CA ASN A 52 10.11 -7.21 23.25
C ASN A 52 10.22 -8.72 23.42
N ALA A 53 9.81 -9.23 24.59
CA ALA A 53 9.74 -10.66 24.90
C ALA A 53 11.03 -11.46 24.58
N GLY A 54 12.21 -10.86 24.78
CA GLY A 54 13.51 -11.48 24.51
C GLY A 54 13.98 -11.40 23.05
N ILE A 55 13.22 -10.73 22.18
CA ILE A 55 13.63 -10.39 20.82
C ILE A 55 14.11 -8.94 20.79
N ASP A 56 15.31 -8.73 20.24
CA ASP A 56 15.87 -7.40 20.00
C ASP A 56 15.58 -6.98 18.56
N TYR A 57 15.30 -5.69 18.35
CA TYR A 57 14.97 -5.14 17.04
C TYR A 57 15.96 -4.05 16.67
N THR A 58 16.37 -4.02 15.41
CA THR A 58 17.13 -2.90 14.84
C THR A 58 16.43 -2.42 13.59
N ARG A 59 15.97 -1.18 13.59
CA ARG A 59 15.35 -0.52 12.44
C ARG A 59 16.27 0.53 11.87
N ILE A 60 16.38 0.50 10.54
CA ILE A 60 17.10 1.44 9.70
C ILE A 60 16.04 2.23 8.94
N ASN A 61 15.77 3.47 9.36
CA ASN A 61 14.88 4.39 8.67
C ASN A 61 15.69 5.18 7.63
N LEU A 62 15.24 5.19 6.38
CA LEU A 62 15.98 5.82 5.28
C LEU A 62 15.67 7.32 5.15
N GLY A 63 14.53 7.79 5.68
CA GLY A 63 14.14 9.20 5.63
C GLY A 63 13.89 9.72 4.21
N LEU A 64 13.45 8.84 3.29
CA LEU A 64 13.25 9.15 1.88
C LEU A 64 11.76 9.30 1.55
N LYS A 65 11.44 10.18 0.59
CA LYS A 65 10.21 10.11 -0.19
C LYS A 65 10.55 9.43 -1.52
N VAL A 66 9.84 8.34 -1.83
CA VAL A 66 10.10 7.50 -2.99
C VAL A 66 8.85 7.50 -3.88
N GLU A 67 9.03 7.83 -5.15
CA GLU A 67 8.06 7.63 -6.21
C GLU A 67 8.57 6.46 -7.04
N THR A 68 7.81 5.37 -7.11
CA THR A 68 8.27 4.15 -7.79
C THR A 68 7.26 3.67 -8.82
N GLN A 69 7.78 3.27 -9.98
CA GLN A 69 7.12 2.36 -10.90
C GLN A 69 7.90 1.05 -10.89
N LEU A 70 7.24 -0.02 -10.45
CA LEU A 70 7.89 -1.31 -10.24
C LEU A 70 7.05 -2.39 -10.93
N ASN A 71 7.69 -3.29 -11.65
CA ASN A 71 7.06 -4.50 -12.16
C ASN A 71 7.93 -5.72 -11.78
N ILE A 72 7.27 -6.76 -11.29
CA ILE A 72 7.85 -8.04 -10.88
C ILE A 72 6.99 -9.14 -11.48
N LYS A 73 7.58 -9.97 -12.34
CA LYS A 73 6.88 -11.09 -12.98
C LYS A 73 6.20 -12.04 -11.98
N GLN A 74 6.87 -12.35 -10.87
CA GLN A 74 6.35 -13.22 -9.83
C GLN A 74 6.96 -12.84 -8.48
N LEU A 75 6.12 -12.45 -7.54
CA LEU A 75 6.46 -12.27 -6.14
C LEU A 75 6.01 -13.53 -5.38
N GLU A 76 6.95 -14.42 -5.07
CA GLU A 76 6.71 -15.66 -4.32
C GLU A 76 7.55 -15.65 -3.05
N LEU A 77 6.89 -15.59 -1.89
CA LEU A 77 7.53 -15.53 -0.58
C LEU A 77 6.93 -16.56 0.37
N GLY A 78 7.75 -17.17 1.22
CA GLY A 78 7.28 -18.15 2.21
C GLY A 78 6.80 -19.46 1.59
N LYS A 79 7.50 -19.99 0.58
CA LYS A 79 7.23 -21.32 0.02
C LYS A 79 7.86 -22.40 0.89
N TYR A 80 7.04 -23.13 1.64
CA TYR A 80 7.44 -24.28 2.44
C TYR A 80 6.22 -25.15 2.80
N PRO A 81 6.43 -26.45 3.08
CA PRO A 81 5.35 -27.32 3.55
C PRO A 81 4.77 -26.81 4.86
N ARG A 82 3.45 -26.63 4.90
CA ARG A 82 2.71 -26.20 6.10
C ARG A 82 1.50 -27.11 6.28
N ALA A 83 1.29 -27.61 7.50
CA ALA A 83 0.15 -28.47 7.79
C ALA A 83 -1.16 -27.72 7.59
N GLY A 84 -2.12 -28.34 6.92
CA GLY A 84 -3.41 -27.73 6.57
C GLY A 84 -3.40 -26.94 5.25
N GLU A 85 -2.22 -26.71 4.65
CA GLU A 85 -2.09 -25.93 3.42
C GLU A 85 -1.78 -26.80 2.19
N PRO A 86 -2.13 -26.36 0.97
CA PRO A 86 -1.78 -27.07 -0.26
C PRO A 86 -0.27 -27.30 -0.40
N VAL A 87 0.12 -28.44 -0.98
CA VAL A 87 1.51 -28.73 -1.33
C VAL A 87 2.03 -27.68 -2.31
N ASP A 88 3.30 -27.29 -2.18
CA ASP A 88 3.97 -26.29 -3.02
C ASP A 88 3.32 -24.89 -3.04
N SER A 89 2.46 -24.58 -2.07
CA SER A 89 1.93 -23.23 -1.87
C SER A 89 2.93 -22.33 -1.14
N ALA A 90 2.77 -21.02 -1.35
CA ALA A 90 3.56 -19.97 -0.72
C ALA A 90 2.68 -19.05 0.11
N ASP A 91 3.24 -18.49 1.18
CA ASP A 91 2.53 -17.54 2.04
C ASP A 91 2.03 -16.31 1.29
N ILE A 92 2.85 -15.78 0.36
CA ILE A 92 2.48 -14.70 -0.55
C ILE A 92 2.86 -15.14 -1.96
N LEU A 93 1.87 -15.24 -2.85
CA LEU A 93 2.08 -15.50 -4.27
C LEU A 93 1.26 -14.53 -5.10
N ILE A 94 1.96 -13.62 -5.79
CA ILE A 94 1.35 -12.64 -6.69
C ILE A 94 2.11 -12.69 -8.02
N ASN A 95 1.42 -13.05 -9.09
CA ASN A 95 2.00 -12.98 -10.43
C ASN A 95 1.78 -11.58 -11.02
N ASN A 96 2.68 -11.14 -11.89
CA ASN A 96 2.62 -9.82 -12.51
C ASN A 96 2.44 -8.69 -11.48
N PHE A 97 3.15 -8.79 -10.34
CA PHE A 97 3.09 -7.80 -9.28
C PHE A 97 3.63 -6.48 -9.80
N ALA A 98 2.93 -5.38 -9.54
CA ALA A 98 3.35 -4.06 -9.94
C ALA A 98 2.89 -3.00 -8.95
N LEU A 99 3.66 -1.92 -8.88
CA LEU A 99 3.34 -0.72 -8.11
C LEU A 99 3.34 0.46 -9.07
N GLY A 100 2.26 1.25 -9.02
CA GLY A 100 2.02 2.41 -9.88
C GLY A 100 1.37 2.01 -11.21
N THR A 101 0.95 3.00 -11.98
CA THR A 101 0.28 2.79 -13.28
C THR A 101 0.87 3.67 -14.37
N VAL A 102 0.55 3.33 -15.62
CA VAL A 102 0.92 4.07 -16.81
C VAL A 102 -0.36 4.46 -17.53
N ASN A 103 -0.50 5.73 -17.88
CA ASN A 103 -1.63 6.22 -18.66
C ASN A 103 -1.43 5.91 -20.15
N ALA A 104 -2.51 6.01 -20.94
CA ALA A 104 -2.45 5.76 -22.39
C ALA A 104 -1.52 6.71 -23.18
N ASP A 105 -1.07 7.81 -22.57
CA ASP A 105 -0.10 8.76 -23.12
C ASP A 105 1.34 8.52 -22.63
N ASP A 106 1.61 7.34 -22.07
CA ASP A 106 2.89 6.93 -21.46
C ASP A 106 3.31 7.76 -20.24
N THR A 107 2.42 8.57 -19.66
CA THR A 107 2.70 9.25 -18.39
C THR A 107 2.56 8.28 -17.22
N VAL A 108 3.53 8.31 -16.31
CA VAL A 108 3.58 7.42 -15.14
C VAL A 108 2.85 8.05 -13.96
N ASN A 109 1.93 7.30 -13.36
CA ASN A 109 1.38 7.59 -12.03
C ASN A 109 2.12 6.72 -11.00
N PRO A 110 3.17 7.23 -10.34
CA PRO A 110 4.00 6.42 -9.48
C PRO A 110 3.26 6.00 -8.21
N PHE A 111 3.66 4.87 -7.66
CA PHE A 111 3.33 4.51 -6.28
C PHE A 111 4.22 5.34 -5.34
N GLN A 112 3.59 6.15 -4.48
CA GLN A 112 4.28 7.03 -3.56
C GLN A 112 4.49 6.34 -2.21
N ILE A 113 5.69 6.48 -1.65
CA ILE A 113 6.12 5.90 -0.38
C ILE A 113 6.88 6.95 0.42
N THR A 114 6.57 7.09 1.72
CA THR A 114 7.32 7.95 2.64
C THR A 114 7.97 7.14 3.76
N ASN A 115 9.22 7.51 4.09
CA ASN A 115 10.02 6.91 5.16
C ASN A 115 10.09 5.38 5.07
N PRO A 116 10.61 4.81 3.96
CA PRO A 116 10.88 3.38 3.91
C PRO A 116 11.90 3.01 5.00
N TYR A 117 11.70 1.84 5.59
CA TYR A 117 12.58 1.29 6.61
C TYR A 117 12.81 -0.21 6.41
N LEU A 118 13.98 -0.66 6.86
CA LEU A 118 14.33 -2.06 7.02
C LEU A 118 14.44 -2.34 8.52
N GLU A 119 13.86 -3.41 9.01
CA GLU A 119 13.95 -3.79 10.42
C GLU A 119 14.25 -5.27 10.58
N LEU A 120 15.20 -5.54 11.46
CA LEU A 120 15.72 -6.87 11.76
C LEU A 120 15.33 -7.24 13.18
N ALA A 121 14.85 -8.46 13.36
CA ALA A 121 14.54 -9.05 14.65
C ALA A 121 15.59 -10.12 14.99
N TYR A 122 16.11 -10.07 16.22
CA TYR A 122 17.20 -10.90 16.72
C TYR A 122 16.75 -11.67 17.95
N ASP A 123 17.05 -12.96 17.96
CA ASP A 123 16.99 -13.82 19.15
C ASP A 123 18.43 -14.12 19.56
N GLY A 124 18.92 -13.38 20.56
CA GLY A 124 20.35 -13.30 20.87
C GLY A 124 21.17 -12.83 19.66
N ASN A 125 22.04 -13.70 19.14
CA ASN A 125 22.90 -13.40 17.98
C ASN A 125 22.33 -13.85 16.63
N LYS A 126 21.11 -14.40 16.60
CA LYS A 126 20.50 -14.95 15.39
C LYS A 126 19.44 -14.00 14.85
N VAL A 127 19.52 -13.65 13.57
CA VAL A 127 18.40 -12.98 12.89
C VAL A 127 17.26 -13.98 12.72
N VAL A 128 16.12 -13.69 13.34
CA VAL A 128 14.92 -14.53 13.30
C VAL A 128 13.82 -13.95 12.41
N GLY A 129 13.90 -12.67 12.06
CA GLY A 129 13.00 -12.03 11.14
C GLY A 129 13.56 -10.76 10.50
N VAL A 130 13.04 -10.44 9.33
CA VAL A 130 13.29 -9.19 8.60
C VAL A 130 11.95 -8.64 8.14
N ARG A 131 11.76 -7.32 8.24
CA ARG A 131 10.65 -6.65 7.59
C ARG A 131 11.10 -5.40 6.85
N VAL A 132 10.44 -5.15 5.74
CA VAL A 132 10.51 -3.90 4.99
C VAL A 132 9.15 -3.23 5.11
N GLY A 133 9.12 -1.96 5.47
CA GLY A 133 7.88 -1.22 5.58
C GLY A 133 8.08 0.24 5.29
N PHE A 134 6.98 0.98 5.36
CA PHE A 134 6.97 2.42 5.15
C PHE A 134 5.90 3.06 6.02
N ASP A 135 6.08 4.34 6.35
CA ASP A 135 5.15 5.03 7.23
C ASP A 135 3.86 5.41 6.48
N GLU A 136 3.99 5.85 5.23
CA GLU A 136 2.87 6.24 4.35
C GLU A 136 3.04 5.65 2.95
N ALA A 137 1.93 5.26 2.32
CA ALA A 137 1.88 4.95 0.90
C ALA A 137 0.56 5.27 0.23
N LYS A 138 0.64 5.57 -1.06
CA LYS A 138 -0.50 5.89 -1.92
C LYS A 138 -0.23 5.48 -3.37
N GLY A 139 -1.18 4.80 -3.99
CA GLY A 139 -1.10 4.41 -5.40
C GLY A 139 -1.78 3.07 -5.67
N TYR A 140 -1.60 2.53 -6.87
CA TYR A 140 -2.11 1.21 -7.23
C TYR A 140 -1.09 0.12 -6.95
N LEU A 141 -1.55 -0.95 -6.30
CA LEU A 141 -0.87 -2.23 -6.18
C LEU A 141 -1.57 -3.21 -7.10
N SER A 142 -0.91 -3.63 -8.17
CA SER A 142 -1.46 -4.50 -9.20
C SER A 142 -0.83 -5.89 -9.15
N GLY A 143 -1.57 -6.92 -9.52
CA GLY A 143 -1.08 -8.30 -9.52
C GLY A 143 -2.19 -9.34 -9.58
N ASP A 144 -1.88 -10.50 -10.14
CA ASP A 144 -2.74 -11.67 -10.08
C ASP A 144 -2.47 -12.41 -8.77
N ILE A 145 -3.25 -12.06 -7.74
CA ILE A 145 -3.10 -12.60 -6.39
C ILE A 145 -3.55 -14.06 -6.36
N LYS A 146 -2.67 -14.97 -5.95
CA LYS A 146 -2.95 -16.41 -5.81
C LYS A 146 -3.09 -16.83 -4.36
N SER A 147 -2.24 -16.34 -3.47
CA SER A 147 -2.34 -16.57 -2.03
C SER A 147 -1.77 -15.39 -1.26
N LEU A 148 -2.40 -15.05 -0.14
CA LEU A 148 -1.93 -14.01 0.79
C LEU A 148 -1.96 -14.50 2.24
N THR A 149 -0.90 -14.22 2.96
CA THR A 149 -0.77 -14.41 4.40
C THR A 149 -0.59 -13.03 5.00
N GLY A 150 -1.51 -12.59 5.85
CA GLY A 150 -1.51 -11.18 6.20
C GLY A 150 -2.74 -10.67 6.93
N ASN A 151 -2.70 -9.37 7.20
CA ASN A 151 -3.84 -8.60 7.67
C ASN A 151 -4.07 -7.44 6.69
N ILE A 152 -5.15 -7.57 5.90
CA ILE A 152 -5.52 -6.67 4.81
C ILE A 152 -7.03 -6.39 4.93
N PRO A 153 -7.44 -5.47 5.80
CA PRO A 153 -8.82 -5.03 5.88
C PRO A 153 -9.17 -4.18 4.67
N ILE A 154 -10.34 -4.44 4.12
CA ILE A 154 -10.91 -3.75 2.96
C ILE A 154 -12.23 -3.14 3.40
N LYS A 155 -12.43 -1.85 3.14
CA LYS A 155 -13.74 -1.22 3.32
C LYS A 155 -14.51 -1.27 2.01
N ILE A 156 -15.72 -1.80 2.05
CA ILE A 156 -16.65 -1.72 0.92
C ILE A 156 -17.68 -0.66 1.27
N GLU A 157 -17.80 0.39 0.45
CA GLU A 157 -18.79 1.45 0.63
C GLU A 157 -19.38 1.92 -0.69
N GLY A 158 -20.70 2.14 -0.72
CA GLY A 158 -21.36 2.55 -1.94
C GLY A 158 -22.87 2.62 -1.80
N THR A 159 -23.53 2.98 -2.90
CA THR A 159 -24.99 2.91 -2.96
C THR A 159 -25.44 1.44 -2.97
N ALA A 160 -26.62 1.15 -2.43
CA ALA A 160 -27.16 -0.20 -2.42
C ALA A 160 -27.59 -0.71 -3.81
N SER A 161 -27.55 0.11 -4.88
CA SER A 161 -28.02 -0.29 -6.21
C SER A 161 -27.46 -1.62 -6.69
N PRO A 162 -26.13 -1.89 -6.62
CA PRO A 162 -25.58 -3.17 -7.06
C PRO A 162 -26.11 -4.37 -6.24
N ILE A 163 -26.47 -4.16 -4.97
CA ILE A 163 -27.09 -5.18 -4.11
C ILE A 163 -28.52 -5.46 -4.60
N PHE A 164 -29.31 -4.43 -4.91
CA PHE A 164 -30.65 -4.60 -5.48
C PHE A 164 -30.63 -5.27 -6.86
N ASP A 165 -29.59 -5.05 -7.65
CA ASP A 165 -29.45 -5.64 -8.99
C ASP A 165 -29.06 -7.12 -8.93
N ALA A 166 -28.37 -7.54 -7.86
CA ALA A 166 -28.04 -8.95 -7.61
C ALA A 166 -29.13 -9.69 -6.82
N ALA A 167 -29.97 -8.99 -6.06
CA ALA A 167 -31.01 -9.56 -5.19
C ALA A 167 -32.21 -10.10 -5.96
N ASN A 168 -32.87 -11.12 -5.40
CA ASN A 168 -34.15 -11.61 -5.93
C ASN A 168 -35.34 -10.73 -5.46
N THR A 169 -36.52 -10.97 -6.03
CA THR A 169 -37.72 -10.16 -5.73
C THR A 169 -38.12 -10.18 -4.25
N PHE A 170 -37.88 -11.29 -3.54
CA PHE A 170 -38.19 -11.38 -2.12
C PHE A 170 -37.18 -10.56 -1.29
N GLU A 171 -35.90 -10.61 -1.63
CA GLU A 171 -34.85 -9.82 -1.00
C GLU A 171 -35.01 -8.33 -1.27
N ASP A 172 -35.40 -7.92 -2.48
CA ASP A 172 -35.74 -6.53 -2.81
C ASP A 172 -36.86 -5.99 -1.89
N VAL A 173 -37.90 -6.80 -1.68
CA VAL A 173 -38.97 -6.47 -0.73
C VAL A 173 -38.43 -6.37 0.70
N LEU A 174 -37.57 -7.30 1.14
CA LEU A 174 -36.96 -7.25 2.47
C LEU A 174 -36.07 -6.02 2.66
N LEU A 175 -35.24 -5.68 1.67
CA LEU A 175 -34.41 -4.48 1.66
C LEU A 175 -35.26 -3.21 1.76
N THR A 176 -36.33 -3.15 0.98
CA THR A 176 -37.28 -2.02 0.98
C THR A 176 -38.01 -1.90 2.32
N LEU A 177 -38.47 -3.01 2.91
CA LEU A 177 -39.08 -3.04 4.25
C LEU A 177 -38.08 -2.64 5.34
N ALA A 178 -36.79 -2.95 5.16
CA ALA A 178 -35.70 -2.53 6.02
C ALA A 178 -35.35 -1.02 5.86
N GLY A 179 -36.10 -0.27 5.06
CA GLY A 179 -35.81 1.15 4.80
C GLY A 179 -34.55 1.38 3.96
N VAL A 180 -34.01 0.34 3.34
CA VAL A 180 -32.91 0.42 2.38
C VAL A 180 -33.50 0.73 1.02
N THR A 181 -32.94 1.72 0.33
CA THR A 181 -33.31 2.07 -1.05
C THR A 181 -32.08 1.95 -1.92
N ARG A 182 -32.24 1.93 -3.25
CA ARG A 182 -31.11 1.94 -4.20
C ARG A 182 -30.12 3.10 -4.00
N ARG A 183 -30.53 4.19 -3.32
CA ARG A 183 -29.66 5.35 -3.01
C ARG A 183 -29.05 5.30 -1.62
N THR A 184 -29.48 4.38 -0.77
CA THR A 184 -28.94 4.23 0.59
C THR A 184 -27.48 3.86 0.51
N ARG A 185 -26.62 4.58 1.26
CA ARG A 185 -25.20 4.26 1.36
C ARG A 185 -25.00 3.16 2.39
N LEU A 186 -24.49 2.03 1.93
CA LEU A 186 -24.15 0.88 2.75
C LEU A 186 -22.64 0.78 2.89
N GLN A 187 -22.22 0.13 3.96
CA GLN A 187 -20.84 -0.10 4.32
C GLN A 187 -20.67 -1.52 4.86
N ALA A 188 -19.64 -2.21 4.40
CA ALA A 188 -19.17 -3.47 4.92
C ALA A 188 -17.67 -3.39 5.13
N ASP A 189 -17.13 -4.14 6.08
CA ASP A 189 -15.71 -4.43 6.09
C ASP A 189 -15.51 -5.85 5.55
N ALA A 190 -14.41 -6.07 4.87
CA ALA A 190 -14.03 -7.34 4.30
C ALA A 190 -12.58 -7.63 4.68
N GLY A 191 -12.23 -8.89 4.68
CA GLY A 191 -10.88 -9.36 4.98
C GLY A 191 -10.56 -10.63 4.20
N LEU A 192 -9.42 -11.21 4.53
CA LEU A 192 -9.03 -12.51 4.02
C LEU A 192 -9.87 -13.60 4.70
N VAL A 193 -10.52 -14.44 3.90
CA VAL A 193 -11.48 -15.44 4.38
C VAL A 193 -11.31 -16.75 3.63
N THR A 194 -11.77 -17.83 4.25
CA THR A 194 -11.97 -19.11 3.58
C THR A 194 -13.18 -19.04 2.65
N GLN A 195 -13.36 -20.06 1.81
CA GLN A 195 -14.58 -20.20 1.00
C GLN A 195 -15.86 -20.34 1.86
N GLY A 196 -15.73 -20.67 3.15
CA GLY A 196 -16.84 -20.78 4.10
C GLY A 196 -17.12 -19.50 4.90
N GLY A 197 -16.37 -18.42 4.69
CA GLY A 197 -16.57 -17.13 5.36
C GLY A 197 -15.87 -17.01 6.72
N ASP A 198 -15.13 -18.02 7.14
CA ASP A 198 -14.28 -17.92 8.33
C ASP A 198 -13.00 -17.14 8.01
N SER A 199 -12.50 -16.34 8.96
CA SER A 199 -11.26 -15.56 8.81
C SER A 199 -10.08 -16.46 8.45
N ASP A 200 -9.34 -16.09 7.41
CA ASP A 200 -8.19 -16.84 6.91
C ASP A 200 -6.98 -15.92 6.77
N LEU A 201 -6.07 -15.99 7.74
CA LEU A 201 -4.88 -15.14 7.75
C LEU A 201 -3.65 -15.84 7.14
N ILE A 202 -3.79 -17.08 6.67
CA ILE A 202 -2.69 -17.93 6.20
C ILE A 202 -3.01 -18.43 4.79
N ARG A 203 -2.25 -17.98 3.79
CA ARG A 203 -2.38 -18.42 2.39
C ARG A 203 -3.81 -18.32 1.83
N ALA A 204 -4.57 -17.35 2.32
CA ALA A 204 -5.94 -17.11 1.87
C ALA A 204 -6.00 -16.93 0.36
N THR A 205 -7.03 -17.52 -0.24
CA THR A 205 -7.31 -17.46 -1.69
C THR A 205 -8.58 -16.67 -1.99
N TYR A 206 -9.36 -16.35 -0.97
CA TYR A 206 -10.60 -15.56 -1.06
C TYR A 206 -10.49 -14.32 -0.16
N SER A 207 -11.24 -13.28 -0.55
CA SER A 207 -11.50 -12.09 0.27
C SER A 207 -13.00 -11.84 0.31
N GLY A 208 -13.51 -11.42 1.44
CA GLY A 208 -14.95 -11.26 1.63
C GLY A 208 -15.35 -10.81 3.03
N LEU A 209 -16.65 -10.80 3.27
CA LEU A 209 -17.21 -10.55 4.60
C LEU A 209 -17.04 -11.79 5.47
N GLU A 210 -16.55 -11.60 6.69
CA GLU A 210 -16.44 -12.68 7.68
C GLU A 210 -17.82 -13.09 8.22
N ASN A 211 -17.95 -14.36 8.62
CA ASN A 211 -19.17 -14.88 9.22
C ASN A 211 -19.58 -14.05 10.47
N GLY A 212 -20.84 -13.61 10.49
CA GLY A 212 -21.42 -12.75 11.52
C GLY A 212 -21.26 -11.25 11.25
N GLN A 213 -20.46 -10.85 10.26
CA GLN A 213 -20.28 -9.45 9.91
C GLN A 213 -21.52 -8.88 9.23
N ARG A 214 -21.94 -7.67 9.66
CA ARG A 214 -23.19 -7.05 9.20
C ARG A 214 -22.94 -5.90 8.24
N LEU A 215 -23.82 -5.76 7.25
CA LEU A 215 -23.94 -4.52 6.49
C LEU A 215 -24.40 -3.40 7.42
N SER A 216 -23.69 -2.28 7.38
CA SER A 216 -24.00 -1.05 8.11
C SER A 216 -24.40 0.04 7.13
N CYS A 217 -25.03 1.11 7.61
CA CYS A 217 -25.42 2.26 6.79
C CYS A 217 -25.28 3.54 7.59
N SER A 218 -24.95 4.63 6.91
CA SER A 218 -24.85 5.96 7.52
C SER A 218 -26.23 6.61 7.74
N ASP A 219 -27.17 6.36 6.83
CA ASP A 219 -28.40 7.15 6.70
C ASP A 219 -29.68 6.30 6.76
N CYS A 220 -29.59 5.04 7.20
CA CYS A 220 -30.75 4.17 7.35
C CYS A 220 -31.02 3.85 8.83
N ASN A 221 -32.28 4.00 9.23
CA ASN A 221 -32.69 3.79 10.62
C ASN A 221 -32.86 2.29 10.90
N LEU A 222 -31.75 1.56 10.97
CA LEU A 222 -31.75 0.12 11.28
C LEU A 222 -32.16 -0.18 12.75
N THR A 223 -32.29 0.86 13.59
CA THR A 223 -32.55 0.71 15.03
C THR A 223 -33.99 0.33 15.39
N GLY A 224 -34.91 0.35 14.41
CA GLY A 224 -36.32 0.01 14.61
C GLY A 224 -36.70 -1.43 14.25
N PHE A 225 -35.75 -2.25 13.79
CA PHE A 225 -36.04 -3.60 13.33
C PHE A 225 -35.78 -4.65 14.42
N THR A 226 -36.59 -5.70 14.43
CA THR A 226 -36.36 -6.87 15.28
C THR A 226 -35.00 -7.49 14.97
N ASP A 227 -34.34 -8.09 15.96
CA ASP A 227 -33.06 -8.80 15.79
C ASP A 227 -33.06 -9.79 14.61
N ALA A 228 -34.22 -10.38 14.31
CA ALA A 228 -34.44 -11.29 13.18
C ALA A 228 -34.26 -10.64 11.80
N LEU A 229 -34.52 -9.34 11.64
CA LEU A 229 -34.28 -8.63 10.38
C LEU A 229 -32.80 -8.21 10.27
N LEU A 230 -32.17 -7.86 11.40
CA LEU A 230 -30.74 -7.52 11.44
C LEU A 230 -29.85 -8.74 11.16
N SER A 231 -30.29 -9.95 11.52
CA SER A 231 -29.61 -11.20 11.15
C SER A 231 -29.68 -11.52 9.66
N LEU A 232 -30.60 -10.91 8.89
CA LEU A 232 -30.62 -11.08 7.43
C LEU A 232 -29.47 -10.32 6.74
N PHE A 233 -28.93 -9.30 7.42
CA PHE A 233 -27.81 -8.50 6.93
C PHE A 233 -26.45 -8.98 7.44
N SER A 234 -26.41 -10.05 8.23
CA SER A 234 -25.15 -10.70 8.63
C SER A 234 -24.71 -11.71 7.59
N SER A 235 -23.42 -11.70 7.27
CA SER A 235 -22.82 -12.73 6.43
C SER A 235 -22.83 -14.08 7.15
N ASN A 236 -23.25 -15.12 6.46
CA ASN A 236 -23.15 -16.50 6.95
C ASN A 236 -22.80 -17.40 5.76
N GLY A 237 -21.69 -18.13 5.87
CA GLY A 237 -21.25 -19.02 4.81
C GLY A 237 -20.91 -18.29 3.51
N CYS A 238 -20.32 -17.09 3.60
CA CYS A 238 -20.06 -16.23 2.44
C CYS A 238 -21.32 -15.73 1.72
N GLU A 239 -22.46 -15.63 2.40
CA GLU A 239 -23.69 -15.10 1.84
C GLU A 239 -24.37 -14.06 2.74
N VAL A 240 -24.90 -12.99 2.13
CA VAL A 240 -25.83 -12.04 2.77
C VAL A 240 -27.05 -11.93 1.89
N LEU A 241 -28.25 -12.25 2.39
CA LEU A 241 -29.47 -12.25 1.57
C LEU A 241 -29.28 -13.07 0.28
N SER A 242 -28.75 -14.30 0.36
CA SER A 242 -28.41 -15.16 -0.80
C SER A 242 -27.40 -14.57 -1.81
N LEU A 243 -26.82 -13.40 -1.53
CA LEU A 243 -25.80 -12.80 -2.37
C LEU A 243 -24.41 -13.28 -1.95
N PRO A 244 -23.55 -13.70 -2.89
CA PRO A 244 -22.19 -14.09 -2.55
C PRO A 244 -21.41 -12.89 -2.02
N THR A 245 -20.70 -13.07 -0.90
CA THR A 245 -19.89 -12.03 -0.25
C THR A 245 -18.42 -12.37 -0.14
N CYS A 246 -18.00 -13.53 -0.64
CA CYS A 246 -16.60 -13.94 -0.73
C CYS A 246 -16.21 -14.19 -2.17
N PHE A 247 -15.14 -13.56 -2.61
CA PHE A 247 -14.68 -13.57 -3.99
C PHE A 247 -13.23 -14.05 -4.05
N PRO A 248 -12.84 -14.82 -5.08
CA PRO A 248 -11.45 -15.19 -5.29
C PRO A 248 -10.55 -13.95 -5.37
N LEU A 249 -9.41 -13.97 -4.69
CA LEU A 249 -8.44 -12.88 -4.73
C LEU A 249 -7.95 -12.56 -6.15
N GLY A 250 -7.93 -13.57 -7.03
CA GLY A 250 -7.57 -13.40 -8.43
C GLY A 250 -8.49 -12.48 -9.24
N ASN A 251 -9.67 -12.12 -8.72
CA ASN A 251 -10.59 -11.18 -9.37
C ASN A 251 -10.18 -9.71 -9.13
N PHE A 252 -9.27 -9.44 -8.19
CA PHE A 252 -8.88 -8.09 -7.80
C PHE A 252 -7.45 -7.81 -8.29
N GLN A 253 -7.33 -7.32 -9.52
CA GLN A 253 -6.03 -7.22 -10.20
C GLN A 253 -5.31 -5.90 -9.96
N SER A 254 -6.01 -4.83 -9.55
CA SER A 254 -5.43 -3.53 -9.23
C SER A 254 -6.11 -2.93 -8.02
N LEU A 255 -5.44 -3.00 -6.87
CA LEU A 255 -5.95 -2.51 -5.60
C LEU A 255 -5.50 -1.07 -5.36
N PRO A 256 -6.43 -0.12 -5.14
CA PRO A 256 -6.08 1.23 -4.73
C PRO A 256 -5.66 1.22 -3.25
N VAL A 257 -4.45 1.70 -2.98
CA VAL A 257 -3.92 1.88 -1.62
C VAL A 257 -3.95 3.37 -1.27
N GLY A 258 -4.61 3.70 -0.16
CA GLY A 258 -4.88 5.08 0.25
C GLY A 258 -6.06 5.70 -0.51
N ASN A 259 -6.34 6.97 -0.24
CA ASN A 259 -7.39 7.73 -0.90
C ASN A 259 -6.86 8.46 -2.14
N LEU A 260 -7.02 7.83 -3.30
CA LEU A 260 -6.55 8.36 -4.58
C LEU A 260 -7.32 9.61 -5.08
N ASN A 261 -8.48 9.92 -4.49
CA ASN A 261 -9.28 11.08 -4.88
C ASN A 261 -8.79 12.40 -4.25
N LEU A 262 -7.91 12.34 -3.25
CA LEU A 262 -7.34 13.51 -2.63
C LEU A 262 -6.08 13.92 -3.39
N ALA A 263 -6.05 15.16 -3.88
CA ALA A 263 -4.84 15.72 -4.47
C ALA A 263 -3.86 16.11 -3.37
N ASP A 264 -2.57 15.83 -3.57
CA ASP A 264 -1.52 16.20 -2.62
C ASP A 264 -1.37 17.72 -2.57
N ASN A 265 -1.19 18.28 -1.37
CA ASN A 265 -0.90 19.69 -1.22
C ASN A 265 0.60 19.93 -1.48
N PRO A 266 0.97 20.72 -2.51
CA PRO A 266 2.38 20.92 -2.87
C PRO A 266 3.18 21.67 -1.80
N ASN A 267 2.52 22.25 -0.79
CA ASN A 267 3.15 22.97 0.31
C ASN A 267 3.46 22.08 1.53
N THR A 268 3.03 20.82 1.52
CA THR A 268 3.26 19.87 2.63
C THR A 268 4.09 18.70 2.15
N ALA A 269 4.94 18.18 3.02
CA ALA A 269 5.71 16.96 2.74
C ALA A 269 4.86 15.67 2.82
N ALA A 270 3.65 15.76 3.40
CA ALA A 270 2.73 14.64 3.57
C ALA A 270 2.05 14.25 2.25
N ILE A 271 1.76 12.96 2.11
CA ILE A 271 0.94 12.43 1.00
C ILE A 271 -0.52 12.42 1.47
N GLU A 272 -1.34 13.28 0.88
CA GLU A 272 -2.73 13.46 1.29
C GLU A 272 -3.53 12.17 1.08
N GLY A 273 -4.15 11.67 2.15
CA GLY A 273 -4.91 10.43 2.10
C GLY A 273 -4.08 9.15 1.99
N ALA A 274 -2.76 9.17 2.25
CA ALA A 274 -1.97 7.96 2.26
C ALA A 274 -2.42 6.95 3.32
N ALA A 275 -2.31 5.67 2.99
CA ALA A 275 -2.43 4.57 3.94
C ALA A 275 -1.15 4.46 4.78
N ARG A 276 -1.27 3.99 6.02
CA ARG A 276 -0.16 3.96 6.99
C ARG A 276 0.08 2.57 7.56
N GLY A 277 1.31 2.31 8.01
CA GLY A 277 1.66 1.10 8.75
C GLY A 277 1.86 -0.16 7.91
N PHE A 278 2.10 0.01 6.60
CA PHE A 278 2.40 -1.10 5.70
C PHE A 278 3.74 -1.74 6.07
N PHE A 279 3.78 -3.07 6.09
CA PHE A 279 5.04 -3.80 6.06
C PHE A 279 4.88 -5.19 5.45
N LEU A 280 5.95 -5.66 4.82
CA LEU A 280 6.16 -7.02 4.39
C LEU A 280 7.27 -7.63 5.25
N SER A 281 7.01 -8.79 5.85
CA SER A 281 7.94 -9.45 6.76
C SER A 281 8.20 -10.89 6.37
N LEU A 282 9.41 -11.37 6.65
CA LEU A 282 9.80 -12.77 6.58
C LEU A 282 10.45 -13.16 7.90
N GLN A 283 9.99 -14.24 8.52
CA GLN A 283 10.50 -14.71 9.80
C GLN A 283 10.56 -16.23 9.87
N THR A 284 11.54 -16.73 10.63
CA THR A 284 11.79 -18.18 10.81
C THR A 284 11.06 -18.76 12.01
N GLN A 285 10.55 -17.91 12.89
CA GLN A 285 9.73 -18.24 14.05
C GLN A 285 8.67 -17.16 14.21
N ASP A 286 7.74 -17.35 15.15
CA ASP A 286 6.75 -16.33 15.46
C ASP A 286 7.45 -15.09 16.04
N VAL A 287 7.18 -13.93 15.44
CA VAL A 287 7.78 -12.65 15.83
C VAL A 287 6.67 -11.63 16.03
N ALA A 288 6.72 -10.94 17.16
CA ALA A 288 5.81 -9.85 17.44
C ALA A 288 6.37 -8.55 16.84
N TRP A 289 5.76 -8.06 15.76
CA TRP A 289 6.20 -6.84 15.08
C TRP A 289 5.43 -5.62 15.63
N ARG A 290 6.12 -4.53 15.98
CA ARG A 290 5.46 -3.30 16.43
C ARG A 290 4.74 -2.63 15.26
N ASP A 291 3.45 -2.38 15.41
CA ASP A 291 2.61 -1.63 14.48
C ASP A 291 2.85 -0.12 14.67
N LYS A 292 3.06 0.60 13.57
CA LYS A 292 3.47 2.02 13.60
C LYS A 292 2.36 2.99 13.99
N ASP A 293 1.10 2.63 13.74
CA ASP A 293 -0.03 3.52 14.02
C ASP A 293 -0.54 3.31 15.45
N SER A 294 -0.74 2.04 15.82
CA SER A 294 -1.25 1.67 17.16
C SER A 294 -0.18 1.57 18.24
N ASN A 295 1.11 1.51 17.87
CA ASN A 295 2.24 1.18 18.75
C ASN A 295 2.15 -0.20 19.44
N ALA A 296 1.14 -1.01 19.10
CA ALA A 296 0.94 -2.34 19.63
C ALA A 296 1.82 -3.36 18.92
N PHE A 297 2.25 -4.39 19.64
CA PHE A 297 2.91 -5.54 19.03
C PHE A 297 1.88 -6.50 18.45
N ARG A 298 2.08 -6.90 17.19
CA ARG A 298 1.26 -7.90 16.50
C ARG A 298 2.08 -9.16 16.32
N ASN A 299 1.61 -10.26 16.89
CA ASN A 299 2.25 -11.55 16.68
C ASN A 299 2.03 -11.99 15.24
N VAL A 300 3.13 -12.26 14.55
CA VAL A 300 3.14 -12.73 13.17
C VAL A 300 3.81 -14.09 13.14
N LEU A 301 3.12 -15.06 12.52
CA LEU A 301 3.58 -16.44 12.46
C LEU A 301 4.85 -16.58 11.61
N ALA A 302 5.62 -17.65 11.85
CA ALA A 302 6.71 -18.05 10.95
C ALA A 302 6.25 -18.10 9.48
N GLY A 303 7.09 -17.61 8.58
CA GLY A 303 6.78 -17.49 7.15
C GLY A 303 6.93 -16.07 6.60
N ALA A 304 6.24 -15.79 5.50
CA ALA A 304 6.08 -14.44 4.97
C ALA A 304 4.72 -13.86 5.36
N PHE A 305 4.67 -12.56 5.67
CA PHE A 305 3.44 -11.90 6.10
C PHE A 305 3.36 -10.48 5.58
N LEU A 306 2.22 -10.13 5.00
CA LEU A 306 1.89 -8.80 4.49
C LEU A 306 0.90 -8.12 5.44
N ASN A 307 1.28 -6.95 5.96
CA ASN A 307 0.42 -6.14 6.79
C ASN A 307 0.08 -4.84 6.09
N ILE A 308 -1.22 -4.59 5.91
CA ILE A 308 -1.75 -3.31 5.44
C ILE A 308 -2.87 -2.97 6.42
N PRO A 309 -2.59 -2.35 7.58
CA PRO A 309 -3.59 -2.24 8.65
C PRO A 309 -4.59 -1.10 8.41
N ASN A 310 -5.71 -1.15 9.12
CA ASN A 310 -6.49 0.06 9.35
C ASN A 310 -5.61 1.09 10.05
N TYR A 311 -5.78 2.36 9.71
CA TYR A 311 -4.97 3.45 10.23
C TYR A 311 -5.86 4.62 10.62
N ARG A 312 -5.35 5.51 11.47
CA ARG A 312 -6.01 6.77 11.79
C ARG A 312 -5.68 7.83 10.74
N ASP A 313 -6.72 8.41 10.15
CA ASP A 313 -6.61 9.58 9.28
C ASP A 313 -6.26 10.86 10.07
N GLU A 314 -6.09 11.98 9.38
CA GLU A 314 -5.77 13.28 9.99
C GLU A 314 -6.83 13.77 11.00
N ASN A 315 -8.06 13.28 10.85
CA ASN A 315 -9.18 13.60 11.74
C ASN A 315 -9.29 12.62 12.92
N GLY A 316 -8.38 11.64 13.01
CA GLY A 316 -8.34 10.60 14.04
C GLY A 316 -9.31 9.43 13.81
N ASN A 317 -10.01 9.38 12.68
CA ASN A 317 -10.94 8.31 12.33
C ASN A 317 -10.18 7.07 11.88
N LEU A 318 -10.63 5.90 12.31
CA LEU A 318 -10.08 4.63 11.85
C LEU A 318 -10.61 4.34 10.43
N VAL A 319 -9.71 4.28 9.47
CA VAL A 319 -10.03 4.06 8.05
C VAL A 319 -9.28 2.85 7.51
N ALA A 320 -9.91 2.13 6.59
CA ALA A 320 -9.26 1.05 5.87
C ALA A 320 -8.30 1.58 4.79
N PRO A 321 -7.17 0.90 4.55
CA PRO A 321 -6.18 1.28 3.55
C PRO A 321 -6.68 1.07 2.12
N ILE A 322 -7.61 0.15 1.92
CA ILE A 322 -8.21 -0.17 0.62
C ILE A 322 -9.72 0.08 0.75
N LYS A 323 -10.24 0.91 -0.16
CA LYS A 323 -11.67 1.24 -0.23
C LYS A 323 -12.21 0.86 -1.59
N LEU A 324 -13.22 0.01 -1.61
CA LEU A 324 -13.90 -0.47 -2.81
C LEU A 324 -15.38 -0.07 -2.78
N ASN A 325 -16.01 0.02 -3.94
CA ASN A 325 -17.46 0.10 -4.02
C ASN A 325 -18.08 -1.30 -4.21
N PHE A 326 -19.41 -1.41 -4.06
CA PHE A 326 -20.10 -2.70 -4.20
C PHE A 326 -19.97 -3.30 -5.61
N GLU A 327 -19.91 -2.46 -6.66
CA GLU A 327 -19.74 -2.95 -8.04
C GLU A 327 -18.37 -3.61 -8.22
N GLN A 328 -17.31 -2.99 -7.71
CA GLN A 328 -15.95 -3.55 -7.67
C GLN A 328 -15.89 -4.81 -6.81
N ALA A 329 -16.63 -4.87 -5.70
CA ALA A 329 -16.68 -6.06 -4.86
C ALA A 329 -17.30 -7.25 -5.60
N PHE A 330 -18.43 -7.05 -6.28
CA PHE A 330 -19.14 -8.13 -7.01
C PHE A 330 -18.44 -8.54 -8.31
N ASN A 331 -17.91 -7.58 -9.06
CA ASN A 331 -17.35 -7.83 -10.40
C ASN A 331 -15.83 -8.00 -10.40
N GLY A 332 -15.16 -7.76 -9.28
CA GLY A 332 -13.72 -7.63 -9.20
C GLY A 332 -13.22 -6.27 -9.70
N ILE A 333 -11.89 -6.14 -9.77
CA ILE A 333 -11.23 -4.92 -10.25
C ILE A 333 -10.31 -5.32 -11.39
N ALA A 334 -10.58 -4.73 -12.56
CA ALA A 334 -9.76 -4.92 -13.73
C ALA A 334 -8.34 -4.37 -13.50
N ARG A 335 -7.38 -4.97 -14.20
CA ARG A 335 -6.00 -4.54 -14.15
C ARG A 335 -5.82 -3.18 -14.83
N GLU A 336 -5.23 -2.24 -14.10
CA GLU A 336 -4.67 -1.01 -14.63
C GLU A 336 -3.35 -1.28 -15.36
N ASP A 337 -3.06 -0.48 -16.38
CA ASP A 337 -1.80 -0.61 -17.13
C ASP A 337 -0.61 -0.22 -16.23
N THR A 338 0.44 -1.04 -16.24
CA THR A 338 1.66 -0.84 -15.44
C THR A 338 2.94 -0.84 -16.27
N CYS A 339 2.82 -0.96 -17.59
CA CYS A 339 3.93 -1.16 -18.49
C CYS A 339 4.13 0.06 -19.39
N LEU A 340 5.38 0.39 -19.68
CA LEU A 340 5.71 1.41 -20.68
C LEU A 340 5.74 0.74 -22.06
N GLY A 341 4.96 1.26 -23.01
CA GLY A 341 4.87 0.73 -24.37
C GLY A 341 3.66 -0.18 -24.61
N SER A 342 3.81 -1.19 -25.48
CA SER A 342 2.67 -1.97 -26.02
C SER A 342 2.23 -3.16 -25.17
N ALA A 343 3.03 -3.58 -24.20
CA ALA A 343 2.60 -4.55 -23.21
C ALA A 343 1.78 -3.82 -22.14
N THR A 344 0.71 -4.44 -21.65
CA THR A 344 -0.13 -3.86 -20.58
C THR A 344 -0.05 -4.66 -19.26
N VAL A 345 0.62 -5.82 -19.28
CA VAL A 345 0.78 -6.75 -18.15
C VAL A 345 2.11 -7.51 -18.28
N GLY A 346 2.80 -7.74 -17.15
CA GLY A 346 3.89 -8.72 -17.08
C GLY A 346 5.17 -8.32 -17.82
N CYS A 347 5.36 -7.00 -18.03
CA CYS A 347 6.68 -6.41 -18.11
C CYS A 347 7.41 -6.56 -16.74
#